data_AF-A0A2K5I340-F1
#
_entry.id   AF-A0A2K5I340-F1
#
_cell.length_a   1.000
_cell.length_b   1.000
_cell.length_c   1.000
_cell.angle_alpha   90.00
_cell.angle_beta   90.00
_cell.angle_gamma   90.00
#
_symmetry.space_group_name_H-M   'P 1'
#
loop_
_entity.id
_entity.type
_entity.pdbx_description
1 polymer ?
#
loop_
_entity_poly.entity_id
_entity_poly.type
_entity_poly.pdbx_seq_one_letter_code
_entity_poly.pdbx_strand_id
1 'polypeptide(L)' 'MSSSNYKPSRLASLPSTLDPAEYDTSPETRRAQAERLAIRARLKREYLLQYNDPNRRGLIDRKEKLIREGKLDRTFQLSR' A
#
# COMPACT_ATOMS: atom_id res chain seq x y z
N MET A 1 33.17 -0.71 -20.15
CA MET A 1 31.96 -1.12 -20.90
C MET A 1 30.75 -0.61 -20.14
N SER A 2 29.83 0.12 -20.76
CA SER A 2 28.57 0.52 -20.11
C SER A 2 27.52 -0.57 -20.30
N SER A 3 26.74 -0.88 -19.27
CA SER A 3 25.57 -1.74 -19.39
C SER A 3 24.47 -1.05 -20.23
N SER A 4 23.60 -1.85 -20.84
CA SER A 4 22.41 -1.34 -21.53
C SER A 4 21.39 -0.82 -20.50
N ASN A 5 20.83 0.38 -20.72
CA ASN A 5 19.82 0.97 -19.84
C ASN A 5 18.48 0.21 -19.96
N TYR A 6 17.85 -0.06 -18.82
CA TYR A 6 16.54 -0.69 -18.78
C TYR A 6 15.45 0.25 -19.34
N LYS A 7 14.56 -0.26 -20.18
CA LYS A 7 13.43 0.48 -20.75
C LYS A 7 12.12 -0.14 -20.25
N PRO A 8 11.39 0.51 -19.34
CA PRO A 8 10.10 -0.02 -18.87
C PRO A 8 9.07 -0.02 -20.01
N SER A 9 8.11 -0.93 -19.93
CA SER A 9 6.96 -1.04 -20.84
C SER A 9 5.68 -1.29 -20.06
N ARG A 10 4.51 -1.22 -20.71
CA ARG A 10 3.22 -1.43 -20.02
C ARG A 10 3.10 -2.79 -19.32
N LEU A 11 3.74 -3.82 -19.85
CA LEU A 11 3.74 -5.18 -19.29
C LEU A 11 5.02 -5.48 -18.49
N ALA A 12 5.98 -4.56 -18.45
CA ALA A 12 7.24 -4.71 -17.74
C ALA A 12 7.59 -3.40 -17.01
N SER A 13 7.16 -3.31 -15.76
CA SER A 13 7.43 -2.15 -14.90
C SER A 13 8.92 -2.01 -14.56
N LEU A 14 9.34 -0.78 -14.26
CA LEU A 14 10.68 -0.51 -13.76
C LEU A 14 10.92 -1.27 -12.45
N PRO A 15 12.03 -2.04 -12.32
CA PRO A 15 12.44 -2.59 -11.04
C PRO A 15 12.64 -1.48 -10.00
N SER A 16 12.21 -1.70 -8.76
CA SER A 16 12.32 -0.68 -7.70
C SER A 16 13.76 -0.23 -7.46
N THR A 17 14.74 -1.11 -7.62
CA THR A 17 16.17 -0.79 -7.47
C THR A 17 16.73 0.11 -8.57
N LEU A 18 16.04 0.23 -9.71
CA LEU A 18 16.41 1.13 -10.80
C LEU A 18 15.62 2.45 -10.76
N ASP A 19 14.64 2.58 -9.87
CA ASP A 19 13.91 3.82 -9.66
C ASP A 19 14.77 4.80 -8.84
N PRO A 20 15.16 5.96 -9.39
CA PRO A 20 15.92 6.96 -8.63
C PRO A 20 15.19 7.43 -7.37
N ALA A 21 13.85 7.40 -7.38
CA ALA A 21 13.04 7.82 -6.24
C ALA A 21 13.15 6.86 -5.05
N GLU A 22 13.55 5.61 -5.26
CA GLU A 22 13.78 4.64 -4.18
C GLU A 22 14.88 5.10 -3.21
N TYR A 23 15.87 5.83 -3.72
CA TYR A 23 17.01 6.35 -2.96
C TYR A 23 16.80 7.78 -2.44
N ASP A 24 15.61 8.35 -2.59
CA ASP A 24 15.31 9.69 -2.08
C ASP A 24 15.25 9.68 -0.55
N THR A 25 16.19 10.42 0.08
CA THR A 25 16.32 10.52 1.53
C THR A 25 15.77 11.83 2.11
N SER A 26 15.01 12.59 1.32
CA SER A 26 14.32 13.80 1.75
C SER A 26 13.50 13.60 3.04
N PRO A 27 13.44 14.60 3.94
CA PRO A 27 12.60 14.51 5.13
C PRO A 27 11.11 14.34 4.80
N GLU A 28 10.64 14.86 3.67
CA GLU A 28 9.24 14.75 3.24
C GLU A 28 8.89 13.33 2.82
N THR A 29 9.76 12.66 2.05
CA THR A 29 9.53 11.26 1.63
C THR A 29 9.49 10.33 2.83
N ARG A 30 10.38 10.54 3.82
CA ARG A 30 10.36 9.78 5.08
C ARG A 30 9.06 9.96 5.86
N ARG A 31 8.54 11.19 5.95
CA ARG A 31 7.23 11.47 6.59
C ARG A 31 6.11 10.75 5.87
N ALA A 32 6.03 10.88 4.54
CA ALA A 32 5.01 10.21 3.74
C ALA A 32 5.08 8.67 3.86
N GLN A 33 6.29 8.09 3.89
CA GLN A 33 6.48 6.66 4.13
C GLN A 33 6.01 6.24 5.53
N ALA A 34 6.36 7.02 6.56
CA ALA A 34 5.95 6.77 7.94
C ALA A 34 4.42 6.86 8.11
N GLU A 35 3.76 7.83 7.47
CA GLU A 35 2.30 7.98 7.47
C GLU A 35 1.62 6.78 6.80
N ARG A 36 2.10 6.37 5.62
CA ARG A 36 1.60 5.16 4.92
C ARG A 36 1.78 3.92 5.79
N LEU A 37 2.93 3.78 6.45
CA LEU A 37 3.21 2.67 7.37
C LEU A 37 2.29 2.69 8.59
N ALA A 38 2.04 3.87 9.18
CA ALA A 38 1.14 4.03 10.32
C ALA A 38 -0.29 3.62 9.96
N ILE A 39 -0.79 4.04 8.80
CA ILE A 39 -2.10 3.62 8.28
C ILE A 39 -2.13 2.09 8.08
N ARG A 40 -1.11 1.52 7.45
CA ARG A 40 -1.00 0.07 7.23
C ARG A 40 -0.98 -0.70 8.55
N ALA A 41 -0.23 -0.22 9.54
CA ALA A 41 -0.13 -0.84 10.86
C ALA A 41 -1.47 -0.77 11.61
N ARG A 42 -2.16 0.37 11.58
CA ARG A 42 -3.47 0.56 12.20
C ARG A 42 -4.50 -0.41 11.62
N LEU A 43 -4.62 -0.46 10.30
CA LEU A 43 -5.53 -1.36 9.60
C LEU A 43 -5.21 -2.84 9.87
N LYS A 44 -3.91 -3.20 9.89
CA LYS A 44 -3.49 -4.57 10.22
C LYS A 44 -3.87 -4.94 11.66
N ARG A 45 -3.66 -4.03 12.62
CA ARG A 45 -4.03 -4.24 14.03
C ARG A 45 -5.53 -4.44 14.19
N GLU A 46 -6.34 -3.57 13.61
CA GLU A 46 -7.81 -3.68 13.66
C GLU A 46 -8.30 -5.02 13.11
N TYR A 47 -7.73 -5.46 11.98
CA TYR A 47 -8.03 -6.77 11.43
C TYR A 47 -7.63 -7.91 12.36
N LEU A 48 -6.42 -7.88 12.92
CA LEU A 48 -5.93 -8.95 13.78
C LEU A 48 -6.71 -9.06 15.09
N LEU A 49 -7.16 -7.93 15.65
CA LEU A 49 -8.03 -7.95 16.84
C LEU A 49 -9.35 -8.67 16.57
N GLN A 50 -9.93 -8.47 15.38
CA GLN A 50 -11.13 -9.20 14.99
C GLN A 50 -10.80 -10.66 14.69
N TYR A 51 -9.74 -10.92 13.92
CA TYR A 51 -9.37 -12.28 13.50
C TYR A 51 -9.03 -13.20 14.66
N ASN A 52 -8.35 -12.69 15.69
CA ASN A 52 -7.90 -13.47 16.83
C ASN A 52 -8.95 -13.60 17.95
N ASP A 53 -10.15 -13.05 17.79
CA ASP A 53 -11.21 -13.16 18.80
C ASP A 53 -11.80 -14.59 18.80
N PRO A 54 -11.64 -15.37 19.89
CA PRO A 54 -12.10 -16.76 19.95
C PRO A 54 -13.63 -16.89 19.93
N ASN A 55 -14.36 -15.83 20.27
CA ASN A 55 -15.83 -15.83 20.29
C ASN A 55 -16.42 -15.43 18.95
N ARG A 56 -15.59 -15.07 17.98
CA ARG A 56 -16.04 -14.56 16.70
C ARG A 56 -16.59 -15.67 15.81
N ARG A 57 -17.85 -15.53 15.41
CA ARG A 57 -18.55 -16.47 14.52
C ARG A 57 -18.98 -15.73 13.25
N GLY A 58 -18.16 -15.73 12.19
CA GLY A 58 -18.49 -15.12 10.90
C GLY A 58 -17.30 -14.64 10.04
N LEU A 59 -17.55 -14.18 8.82
CA LEU A 59 -16.54 -13.64 7.88
C LEU A 59 -16.08 -12.23 8.29
N ILE A 60 -14.79 -11.91 8.19
CA ILE A 60 -14.28 -10.56 8.54
C ILE A 60 -14.66 -9.64 7.40
N ASP A 61 -15.65 -8.79 7.65
CA ASP A 61 -16.09 -7.84 6.64
C ASP A 61 -15.14 -6.64 6.54
N ARG A 62 -14.03 -6.84 5.81
CA ARG A 62 -13.12 -5.75 5.45
C ARG A 62 -13.76 -4.80 4.43
N LYS A 63 -14.70 -5.29 3.60
CA LYS A 63 -15.29 -4.48 2.53
C LYS A 63 -16.32 -3.50 3.09
N GLU A 64 -17.23 -3.94 3.94
CA GLU A 64 -18.26 -3.07 4.50
C GLU A 64 -17.70 -1.91 5.34
N LYS A 65 -16.62 -2.11 6.10
CA LYS A 65 -15.98 -1.03 6.85
C LYS A 65 -15.36 0.04 5.94
N LEU A 66 -14.71 -0.36 4.84
CA LEU A 66 -14.11 0.56 3.87
C LEU A 66 -15.18 1.34 3.07
N ILE A 67 -16.35 0.74 2.80
CA ILE A 67 -17.52 1.39 2.19
C ILE A 67 -18.12 2.40 3.17
N ARG A 68 -18.36 2.00 4.43
CA ARG A 68 -18.93 2.86 5.47
C ARG A 68 -18.03 4.06 5.82
N GLU A 69 -16.71 3.90 5.76
CA GLU A 69 -15.75 4.98 5.99
C GLU A 69 -15.53 5.89 4.76
N GLY A 70 -16.22 5.65 3.63
CA GLY A 70 -16.05 6.43 2.39
C GLY A 70 -14.65 6.32 1.78
N LYS A 71 -13.90 5.27 2.12
CA LYS A 71 -12.51 5.06 1.71
C LYS A 71 -12.38 4.17 0.48
N LEU A 72 -13.45 3.46 0.11
CA LEU A 72 -13.44 2.52 -1.02
C LEU A 72 -13.42 3.25 -2.38
N ASP A 73 -14.05 4.42 -2.49
CA ASP A 73 -14.05 5.21 -3.73
C ASP A 73 -12.70 5.88 -4.05
N ARG A 74 -11.81 6.03 -3.06
CA ARG A 74 -10.49 6.64 -3.27
C ARG A 74 -9.46 5.68 -3.88
N THR A 75 -9.68 4.37 -3.80
CA THR A 75 -8.64 3.38 -4.16
C THR A 75 -8.72 2.88 -5.61
N PHE A 76 -9.77 3.22 -6.36
CA PHE A 76 -9.97 2.67 -7.71
C PHE A 76 -9.94 3.73 -8.83
N GLN A 77 -9.45 4.94 -8.56
CA GLN A 77 -8.97 5.84 -9.62
C GLN A 77 -7.48 5.62 -9.93
N LEU A 78 -7.03 4.38 -9.99
CA LEU A 78 -5.90 4.02 -10.86
C LEU A 78 -6.50 3.81 -12.25
N SER A 79 -6.74 4.93 -12.92
CA SER A 79 -7.10 4.99 -14.33
C SER A 79 -6.01 4.33 -15.19
N ARG A 80 -6.45 3.29 -15.91
CA ARG A 80 -6.07 2.83 -17.26
C ARG A 80 -4.70 3.21 -17.85
#